data_AF-A0AA37HJ19-F1
#
_entry.id   AF-A0AA37HJ19-F1
#
_cell.length_a   1.000
_cell.length_b   1.000
_cell.length_c   1.000
_cell.angle_alpha   90.00
_cell.angle_beta   90.00
_cell.angle_gamma   90.00
#
_symmetry.space_group_name_H-M   'P 1'
#
loop_
_entity.id
_entity.type
_entity.pdbx_description
1 polymer ?
#
loop_
_entity_poly.entity_id
_entity_poly.type
_entity_poly.pdbx_seq_one_letter_code
_entity_poly.pdbx_strand_id
1 'polypeptide(L)' 'MSLAGLRCEAIHVVEAPRAILADRPMGDEEGAAALRDWRKWTADGRATLHRGVLCISDQHEPTDAEWAALYARPGGMPH' A
#
# COMPACT_ATOMS: atom_id res chain seq x y z
N MET A 1 39.40 -22.66 -14.44
CA MET A 1 37.99 -22.84 -14.85
C MET A 1 37.12 -22.61 -13.64
N SER A 2 36.54 -21.42 -13.46
CA SER A 2 35.52 -21.17 -12.43
C SER A 2 34.19 -20.98 -13.13
N LEU A 3 33.21 -21.83 -12.81
CA LEU A 3 31.83 -21.62 -13.18
C LEU A 3 31.36 -20.31 -12.54
N ALA A 4 31.27 -19.25 -13.35
CA ALA A 4 30.61 -18.02 -12.96
C ALA A 4 29.18 -18.37 -12.57
N GLY A 5 28.84 -18.13 -11.30
CA GLY A 5 27.50 -18.37 -10.78
C GLY A 5 26.48 -17.61 -11.60
N LEU A 6 25.61 -18.34 -12.30
CA LEU A 6 24.36 -17.80 -12.80
C LEU A 6 23.57 -17.31 -11.57
N ARG A 7 23.70 -16.02 -11.24
CA ARG A 7 22.69 -15.35 -10.42
C ARG A 7 21.47 -15.23 -11.31
N CYS A 8 20.52 -16.14 -11.13
CA CYS A 8 19.17 -15.94 -11.65
C CYS A 8 18.58 -14.73 -10.92
N GLU A 9 18.85 -13.52 -11.41
CA GLU A 9 18.08 -12.35 -11.06
C GLU A 9 16.66 -12.62 -11.55
N ALA A 10 15.74 -12.88 -10.61
CA ALA A 10 14.34 -13.03 -10.95
C ALA A 10 13.90 -11.71 -11.59
N ILE A 11 13.85 -11.68 -12.91
CA ILE A 11 13.16 -10.63 -13.66
C ILE A 11 11.69 -10.83 -13.34
N HIS A 12 11.24 -10.27 -12.22
CA HIS A 12 9.82 -10.08 -12.00
C HIS A 12 9.36 -9.14 -13.10
N VAL A 13 8.72 -9.70 -14.14
CA VAL A 13 7.89 -8.89 -15.02
C VAL A 13 6.77 -8.38 -14.13
N VAL A 14 6.98 -7.18 -13.59
CA VAL A 14 6.01 -6.53 -12.76
C VAL A 14 4.96 -5.93 -13.69
N GLU A 15 3.90 -6.70 -13.93
CA GLU A 15 2.73 -6.24 -14.67
C GLU A 15 2.19 -4.96 -14.03
N ALA A 16 1.73 -4.03 -14.87
CA ALA A 16 1.12 -2.80 -14.37
C ALA A 16 -0.05 -3.15 -13.42
N PRO A 17 -0.24 -2.41 -12.31
CA PRO A 17 -1.38 -2.62 -11.44
C PRO A 17 -2.69 -2.43 -12.20
N ARG A 18 -3.62 -3.34 -11.95
CA ARG A 18 -4.99 -3.35 -12.51
C ARG A 18 -6.02 -2.81 -11.55
N ALA A 19 -5.65 -2.69 -10.27
CA ALA A 19 -6.51 -2.18 -9.21
C ALA A 19 -5.67 -1.50 -8.13
N ILE A 20 -6.32 -0.62 -7.36
CA ILE A 20 -5.77 0.00 -6.16
C ILE A 20 -6.52 -0.53 -4.96
N LEU A 21 -5.77 -0.84 -3.90
CA LEU A 21 -6.30 -1.01 -2.56
C LEU A 21 -5.67 0.09 -1.69
N ALA A 22 -6.48 1.01 -1.21
CA ALA A 22 -6.06 2.06 -0.30
C ALA A 22 -6.78 1.89 1.05
N ASP A 23 -6.06 2.15 2.13
CA ASP A 23 -6.58 2.16 3.50
C ASP A 23 -7.38 3.43 3.83
N ARG A 24 -7.20 4.49 3.04
CA ARG A 24 -7.98 5.73 3.11
C ARG A 24 -8.81 5.97 1.84
N PRO A 25 -9.88 6.79 1.93
CA PRO A 25 -10.57 7.29 0.75
C PRO A 25 -9.58 7.97 -0.19
N MET A 26 -9.64 7.57 -1.46
CA MET A 26 -8.79 8.08 -2.53
C MET A 26 -9.67 8.74 -3.57
N GLY A 27 -9.30 9.95 -4.00
CA GLY A 27 -9.98 10.62 -5.11
C GLY A 27 -9.59 10.00 -6.46
N ASP A 28 -10.46 10.10 -7.47
CA ASP A 28 -10.22 9.53 -8.80
C ASP A 28 -8.91 10.03 -9.44
N GLU A 29 -8.59 11.32 -9.30
CA GLU A 29 -7.34 11.90 -9.82
C GLU A 29 -6.10 11.35 -9.10
N GLU A 30 -6.20 11.15 -7.79
CA GLU A 30 -5.12 10.60 -6.97
C GLU A 30 -4.89 9.12 -7.31
N GLY A 31 -5.97 8.35 -7.51
CA GLY A 31 -5.92 6.97 -7.95
C GLY A 31 -5.32 6.83 -9.35
N ALA A 32 -5.70 7.70 -10.30
CA ALA A 32 -5.13 7.70 -11.64
C ALA A 32 -3.62 8.04 -11.62
N ALA A 33 -3.21 9.01 -10.80
CA ALA A 33 -1.80 9.34 -10.60
C ALA A 33 -1.03 8.16 -9.98
N ALA A 34 -1.60 7.47 -8.99
CA ALA A 34 -1.00 6.31 -8.36
C ALA A 34 -0.82 5.15 -9.35
N LEU A 35 -1.80 4.85 -10.20
CA LEU A 35 -1.66 3.84 -11.25
C LEU A 35 -0.68 4.24 -12.35
N ARG A 36 -0.55 5.53 -12.67
CA ARG A 36 0.41 6.00 -13.68
C ARG A 36 1.85 5.95 -13.15
N ASP A 37 2.04 6.38 -11.91
CA ASP A 37 3.35 6.57 -11.28
C ASP A 37 3.68 5.45 -10.26
N TRP A 38 2.99 4.31 -10.33
CA TRP A 38 3.06 3.22 -9.34
C TRP A 38 4.49 2.74 -9.06
N ARG A 39 5.36 2.70 -10.07
CA ARG A 39 6.78 2.33 -9.92
C ARG A 39 7.53 3.25 -8.97
N LYS A 40 7.26 4.56 -9.05
CA LYS A 40 7.86 5.56 -8.15
C LYS A 40 7.32 5.37 -6.74
N TRP A 41 6.02 5.15 -6.60
CA TRP A 41 5.39 4.96 -5.29
C TRP A 41 5.89 3.69 -4.60
N THR A 42 6.12 2.61 -5.36
CA THR A 42 6.73 1.40 -4.82
C THR A 42 8.20 1.58 -4.46
N ALA A 43 8.95 2.38 -5.23
CA ALA A 43 10.35 2.69 -4.94
C ALA A 43 10.49 3.61 -3.70
N ASP A 44 9.56 4.54 -3.53
CA ASP A 44 9.50 5.46 -2.39
C ASP A 44 8.94 4.81 -1.12
N GLY A 45 8.52 3.54 -1.18
CA GLY A 45 7.91 2.82 -0.06
C GLY A 45 6.49 3.28 0.31
N ARG A 46 5.89 4.15 -0.51
CA ARG A 46 4.50 4.64 -0.33
C ARG A 46 3.45 3.61 -0.73
N ALA A 47 3.83 2.65 -1.56
CA ALA A 47 2.95 1.60 -2.01
C ALA A 47 3.70 0.27 -2.12
N THR A 48 2.97 -0.82 -2.09
CA THR A 48 3.48 -2.16 -2.40
C THR A 48 2.65 -2.76 -3.52
N LEU A 49 3.30 -3.46 -4.45
CA LEU A 49 2.58 -4.17 -5.50
C LEU A 49 2.45 -5.64 -5.14
N HIS A 50 1.21 -6.12 -5.04
CA HIS A 50 0.93 -7.51 -4.74
C HIS A 50 -0.04 -8.11 -5.77
N ARG A 51 0.43 -9.08 -6.57
CA ARG A 51 -0.37 -9.80 -7.60
C ARG A 51 -1.11 -8.88 -8.60
N GLY A 52 -0.54 -7.71 -8.90
CA GLY A 52 -1.14 -6.71 -9.79
C GLY A 52 -2.15 -5.77 -9.11
N VAL A 53 -2.19 -5.76 -7.77
CA VAL A 53 -2.90 -4.76 -6.97
C VAL A 53 -1.87 -3.83 -6.34
N LEU A 54 -2.06 -2.52 -6.52
CA LEU A 54 -1.26 -1.50 -5.85
C LEU A 54 -1.87 -1.23 -4.47
N CYS A 55 -1.20 -1.72 -3.43
CA CYS A 55 -1.58 -1.49 -2.05
C CYS A 55 -0.92 -0.20 -1.55
N ILE A 56 -1.73 0.76 -1.15
CA ILE A 56 -1.30 2.05 -0.61
C ILE A 56 -1.71 2.03 0.85
N SER A 57 -0.73 2.01 1.74
CA SER A 57 -0.95 2.11 3.17
C SER A 57 -0.46 3.48 3.61
N ASP A 58 -1.35 4.26 4.20
CA ASP A 58 -0.97 5.41 4.98
C ASP A 58 -0.20 4.89 6.19
N GLN A 59 1.06 5.31 6.34
CA GLN A 59 1.89 4.91 7.48
C GLN A 59 1.47 5.62 8.77
N HIS A 60 0.34 6.36 8.77
CA HIS A 60 -0.21 6.93 9.97
C HIS A 60 -0.75 5.83 10.87
N GLU A 61 0.13 5.30 11.73
CA GLU A 61 -0.29 4.59 12.92
C GLU A 61 -1.08 5.58 13.79
N PRO A 62 -2.39 5.36 13.99
CA PRO A 62 -3.19 6.29 14.78
C PRO A 62 -2.57 6.38 16.17
N THR A 63 -2.46 7.59 16.70
CA THR A 63 -2.05 7.79 18.09
C THR A 63 -3.05 7.14 19.04
N ASP A 64 -2.65 6.86 20.28
CA ASP A 64 -3.57 6.32 21.30
C ASP A 64 -4.83 7.18 21.47
N ALA A 65 -4.71 8.49 21.27
CA ALA A 65 -5.84 9.43 21.31
C ALA A 65 -6.81 9.27 20.13
N GLU A 66 -6.28 9.00 18.93
CA GLU A 66 -7.10 8.72 17.73
C GLU A 66 -7.74 7.33 17.80
N TRP A 67 -7.03 6.34 18.32
CA TRP A 67 -7.61 5.04 18.67
C TRP A 67 -8.75 5.18 19.67
N ALA A 68 -8.53 5.95 20.74
CA ALA A 68 -9.58 6.22 21.73
C ALA A 68 -10.79 6.92 21.11
N ALA A 69 -10.59 7.85 20.16
CA ALA A 69 -11.69 8.54 19.48
C ALA A 69 -12.49 7.64 18.53
N LEU A 70 -11.83 6.75 17.79
CA LEU A 70 -12.49 5.80 16.88
C LEU A 70 -13.34 4.76 17.62
N TYR A 71 -12.93 4.38 18.83
CA TYR A 71 -13.59 3.36 19.65
C TYR A 71 -14.26 3.92 20.91
N ALA A 72 -14.32 5.25 21.06
CA ALA A 72 -15.15 5.92 22.04
C ALA A 72 -16.62 5.74 21.61
N ARG A 73 -17.18 4.60 22.03
CA ARG A 73 -18.59 4.26 21.89
C ARG A 73 -19.45 5.46 22.33
N PRO A 74 -20.34 6.00 21.47
CA PRO A 74 -21.35 6.94 21.94
C PRO A 74 -22.33 6.15 22.83
N GLY A 75 -22.32 6.43 24.12
CA GLY A 75 -23.30 5.90 25.07
C GLY A 75 -22.97 4.51 25.60
N GLY A 76 -22.32 4.49 26.77
CA GLY A 76 -22.53 3.41 27.72
C GLY A 76 -24.01 3.38 28.09
N MET A 77 -24.73 2.34 27.66
CA MET A 77 -25.97 1.97 28.34
C MET A 77 -25.56 1.09 29.53
N PRO A 78 -25.85 1.51 30.77
CA PRO A 78 -25.71 0.61 31.91
C PRO A 78 -26.74 -0.52 31.76
N HIS A 79 -26.29 -1.74 32.04
CA HIS A 79 -27.10 -2.96 32.06
C HIS A 79 -27.79 -3.13 33.42
#